data_AF-A0AAV4B9R8-F1
#
_entry.id   AF-A0AAV4B9R8-F1
#
_cell.length_a   1.000
_cell.length_b   1.000
_cell.length_c   1.000
_cell.angle_alpha   90.00
_cell.angle_beta   90.00
_cell.angle_gamma   90.00
#
_symmetry.space_group_name_H-M   'P 1'
#
loop_
_entity.id
_entity.type
_entity.pdbx_description
1 polymer ?
#
loop_
_entity_poly.entity_id
_entity_poly.type
_entity_poly.pdbx_seq_one_letter_code
_entity_poly.pdbx_strand_id
1 'polypeptide(L)'
;MRFGPSCWLSCSSSCQDALCHHVSGDCLSCPPGKRGKRCDKNCVRGRFGLGCDGNCSTNCQGGVKICSPVDGFCTKGCAPGYVPPLCVNECPMSTYGINCAQRCNVTCTGQSCHYQTGVCESCVPGWLGDFCELECPFGTYGLGCKESCSDNCEGGLGNCSTTDGVCKQGCLAGYQPPFCVDKTHYTYILWNKFFERIRDRIFHKKCGNMLRQIKFLRLEMSPRRYLTCSFVVPAKVRREVPLDDQNCGTILAAKQIHSAFG
;
A
#
# COMPACT_ATOMS: atom_id res chain seq x y z
N MET A 1 44.25 -25.83 24.74
CA MET A 1 44.48 -26.68 23.55
C MET A 1 45.82 -26.32 22.92
N ARG A 2 46.57 -27.31 22.43
CA ARG A 2 47.92 -27.15 21.85
C ARG A 2 47.93 -27.69 20.40
N PHE A 3 48.80 -27.17 19.55
CA PHE A 3 48.93 -27.55 18.14
C PHE A 3 50.40 -27.67 17.71
N GLY A 4 50.62 -28.21 16.51
CA GLY A 4 51.93 -28.42 15.90
C GLY A 4 52.50 -29.81 16.18
N PRO A 5 53.62 -30.17 15.53
CA PRO A 5 54.18 -31.53 15.53
C PRO A 5 54.63 -32.02 16.92
N SER A 6 54.84 -31.11 17.87
CA SER A 6 55.25 -31.43 19.25
C SER A 6 54.31 -30.87 20.32
N CYS A 7 53.14 -30.35 19.94
CA CYS A 7 52.15 -29.75 20.86
C CYS A 7 52.72 -28.64 21.77
N TRP A 8 53.76 -27.92 21.34
CA TRP A 8 54.33 -26.83 22.14
C TRP A 8 53.65 -25.48 21.93
N LEU A 9 52.92 -25.31 20.82
CA LEU A 9 52.22 -24.08 20.51
C LEU A 9 50.80 -24.12 21.07
N SER A 10 50.34 -23.01 21.64
CA SER A 10 48.98 -22.87 22.18
C SER A 10 48.04 -22.27 21.13
N CYS A 11 46.80 -22.78 21.05
CA CYS A 11 45.76 -22.16 20.22
C CYS A 11 45.53 -20.68 20.59
N SER A 12 45.13 -19.86 19.62
CA SER A 12 44.73 -18.47 19.86
C SER A 12 43.58 -18.41 20.88
N SER A 13 43.69 -17.53 21.87
CA SER A 13 42.61 -17.28 22.84
C SER A 13 41.37 -16.62 22.21
N SER A 14 41.50 -16.11 20.99
CA SER A 14 40.40 -15.52 20.22
C SER A 14 39.58 -16.55 19.42
N CYS A 15 40.04 -17.81 19.34
CA CYS A 15 39.22 -18.88 18.76
C CYS A 15 37.98 -19.09 19.64
N GLN A 16 36.86 -19.47 19.03
CA GLN A 16 35.71 -19.91 19.79
C GLN A 16 36.09 -21.18 20.58
N ASP A 17 35.76 -21.19 21.87
CA ASP A 17 36.09 -22.27 22.83
C ASP A 17 37.59 -22.62 22.90
N ALA A 18 38.47 -21.72 22.44
CA ALA A 18 39.91 -21.95 22.29
C ALA A 18 40.27 -23.20 21.44
N LEU A 19 39.38 -23.59 20.51
CA LEU A 19 39.55 -24.73 19.63
C LEU A 19 40.27 -24.35 18.34
N CYS A 20 41.34 -25.07 18.02
CA CYS A 20 42.09 -24.90 16.78
C CYS A 20 42.52 -26.25 16.20
N HIS A 21 42.77 -26.26 14.89
CA HIS A 21 43.24 -27.42 14.16
C HIS A 21 44.60 -27.86 14.70
N HIS A 22 44.72 -29.14 15.09
CA HIS A 22 45.89 -29.65 15.81
C HIS A 22 47.22 -29.56 15.02
N VAL A 23 47.17 -29.50 13.68
CA VAL A 23 48.36 -29.29 12.82
C VAL A 23 48.65 -27.81 12.53
N SER A 24 47.75 -27.10 11.84
CA SER A 24 47.98 -25.72 11.40
C SER A 24 47.83 -24.67 12.52
N GLY A 25 47.09 -24.96 13.59
CA GLY A 25 46.73 -23.99 14.61
C GLY A 25 45.65 -22.99 14.19
N ASP A 26 45.01 -23.23 13.04
CA ASP A 26 43.90 -22.40 12.57
C ASP A 26 42.67 -22.66 13.44
N CYS A 27 41.98 -21.60 13.88
CA CYS A 27 40.74 -21.73 14.64
C CYS A 27 39.70 -22.51 13.83
N LEU A 28 39.02 -23.45 14.49
CA LEU A 28 37.94 -24.21 13.85
C LEU A 28 36.71 -23.32 13.59
N SER A 29 36.45 -22.38 14.50
CA SER A 29 35.46 -21.31 14.31
C SER A 29 35.89 -20.03 15.04
N CYS A 30 35.41 -18.90 14.53
CA CYS A 30 35.59 -17.59 15.18
C CYS A 30 34.31 -17.16 15.90
N PRO A 31 34.41 -16.51 17.06
CA PRO A 31 33.25 -15.90 17.70
C PRO A 31 32.65 -14.81 16.79
N PRO A 32 31.35 -14.49 16.96
CA PRO A 32 30.70 -13.43 16.19
C PRO A 32 31.47 -12.11 16.24
N GLY A 33 31.58 -11.43 15.10
CA GLY A 33 32.34 -10.18 14.98
C GLY A 33 33.84 -10.35 14.72
N LYS A 34 34.37 -11.58 14.74
CA LYS A 34 35.76 -11.91 14.41
C LYS A 34 35.86 -12.76 13.14
N ARG A 35 37.01 -12.64 12.47
CA ARG A 35 37.36 -13.35 11.24
C ARG A 35 38.86 -13.61 11.20
N GLY A 36 39.25 -14.50 10.29
CA GLY A 36 40.64 -14.84 10.00
C GLY A 36 40.99 -16.19 10.58
N LYS A 37 42.10 -16.76 10.11
CA LYS A 37 42.53 -18.10 10.52
C LYS A 37 42.79 -18.22 12.03
N ARG A 38 43.04 -17.10 12.72
CA ARG A 38 43.27 -17.06 14.18
C ARG A 38 42.27 -16.17 14.94
N CYS A 39 41.20 -15.74 14.26
CA CYS A 39 40.16 -14.85 14.78
C CYS A 39 40.69 -13.52 15.34
N ASP A 40 41.82 -13.06 14.79
CA ASP A 40 42.56 -11.85 15.15
C ASP A 40 41.98 -10.60 14.48
N LYS A 41 41.23 -10.75 13.39
CA LYS A 41 40.66 -9.65 12.62
C LYS A 41 39.19 -9.44 12.98
N ASN A 42 38.76 -8.19 13.02
CA ASN A 42 37.33 -7.89 13.13
C ASN A 42 36.62 -8.12 11.79
N CYS A 43 35.30 -8.25 11.83
CA CYS A 43 34.50 -8.18 10.61
C CYS A 43 34.78 -6.90 9.82
N VAL A 44 34.73 -7.03 8.50
CA VAL A 44 34.83 -5.88 7.60
C VAL A 44 33.62 -4.97 7.85
N ARG A 45 33.79 -3.65 7.74
CA ARG A 45 32.67 -2.70 7.92
C ARG A 45 31.47 -3.12 7.07
N GLY A 46 30.31 -3.17 7.69
CA GLY A 46 29.08 -3.61 7.04
C GLY A 46 28.80 -5.10 7.09
N ARG A 47 29.64 -5.88 7.77
CA ARG A 47 29.40 -7.29 8.02
C ARG A 47 29.34 -7.58 9.52
N PHE A 48 28.52 -8.56 9.88
CA PHE A 48 28.35 -8.97 11.27
C PHE A 48 28.07 -10.48 11.41
N GLY A 49 28.03 -10.95 12.66
CA GLY A 49 27.64 -12.31 12.99
C GLY A 49 28.79 -13.30 12.94
N LEU A 50 28.45 -14.58 13.06
CA LEU A 50 29.39 -15.69 12.92
C LEU A 50 29.94 -15.69 11.49
N GLY A 51 31.26 -15.81 11.34
CA GLY A 51 31.92 -15.78 10.02
C GLY A 51 31.87 -14.45 9.27
N CYS A 52 31.18 -13.42 9.82
CA CYS A 52 30.89 -12.16 9.14
C CYS A 52 30.01 -12.33 7.88
N ASP A 53 29.06 -13.26 7.92
CA ASP A 53 28.16 -13.55 6.79
C ASP A 53 26.93 -12.64 6.73
N GLY A 54 26.55 -12.02 7.86
CA GLY A 54 25.46 -11.04 7.92
C GLY A 54 25.88 -9.70 7.32
N ASN A 55 24.96 -9.00 6.65
CA ASN A 55 25.16 -7.65 6.12
C ASN A 55 24.40 -6.62 6.96
N CYS A 56 25.07 -5.57 7.42
CA CYS A 56 24.41 -4.46 8.10
C CYS A 56 23.30 -3.86 7.23
N SER A 57 22.18 -3.48 7.84
CA SER A 57 21.11 -2.76 7.15
C SER A 57 21.61 -1.44 6.56
N THR A 58 21.13 -1.10 5.36
CA THR A 58 21.34 0.22 4.75
C THR A 58 20.57 1.33 5.45
N ASN A 59 19.59 0.96 6.29
CA ASN A 59 18.71 1.89 6.99
C ASN A 59 19.22 2.21 8.41
N CYS A 60 20.44 1.81 8.77
CA CYS A 60 21.09 2.34 9.98
C CYS A 60 21.35 3.85 9.82
N GLN A 61 21.10 4.64 10.86
CA GLN A 61 21.46 6.07 10.87
C GLN A 61 22.98 6.29 10.88
N GLY A 62 23.42 7.40 10.30
CA GLY A 62 24.83 7.79 10.26
C GLY A 62 25.64 7.26 9.08
N GLY A 63 24.95 6.77 8.04
CA GLY A 63 25.56 6.35 6.77
C GLY A 63 25.63 4.84 6.60
N VAL A 64 25.99 4.44 5.38
CA VAL A 64 25.99 3.04 4.95
C VAL A 64 26.82 2.19 5.92
N LYS A 65 26.17 1.18 6.53
CA LYS A 65 26.82 0.02 7.18
C LYS A 65 27.44 0.23 8.58
N ILE A 66 27.00 1.22 9.37
CA ILE A 66 27.42 1.33 10.78
C ILE A 66 26.51 0.48 11.66
N CYS A 67 26.85 -0.81 11.77
CA CYS A 67 26.22 -1.71 12.73
C CYS A 67 27.26 -2.46 13.57
N SER A 68 26.83 -3.01 14.70
CA SER A 68 27.65 -3.84 15.56
C SER A 68 28.09 -5.11 14.79
N PRO A 69 29.40 -5.45 14.78
CA PRO A 69 29.89 -6.62 14.06
C PRO A 69 29.47 -7.94 14.70
N VAL A 70 28.90 -7.93 15.91
CA VAL A 70 28.51 -9.13 16.65
C VAL A 70 27.10 -9.57 16.26
N ASP A 71 26.13 -8.66 16.34
CA ASP A 71 24.69 -8.94 16.25
C ASP A 71 23.98 -8.18 15.12
N GLY A 72 24.67 -7.24 14.46
CA GLY A 72 24.13 -6.47 13.35
C GLY A 72 23.33 -5.24 13.78
N PHE A 73 23.29 -4.91 15.08
CA PHE A 73 22.45 -3.82 15.58
C PHE A 73 22.98 -2.46 15.14
N CYS A 74 22.09 -1.59 14.67
CA CYS A 74 22.43 -0.24 14.26
C CYS A 74 22.72 0.62 15.49
N THR A 75 24.00 0.84 15.76
CA THR A 75 24.50 1.57 16.96
C THR A 75 24.01 3.01 17.08
N LYS A 76 23.60 3.63 15.97
CA LYS A 76 23.05 4.99 15.92
C LYS A 76 21.53 5.03 15.75
N GLY A 77 20.85 3.88 15.79
CA GLY A 77 19.41 3.78 15.53
C GLY A 77 19.07 3.63 14.04
N CYS A 78 17.77 3.69 13.75
CA CYS A 78 17.20 3.45 12.43
C CYS A 78 16.79 4.74 11.72
N ALA A 79 16.90 4.77 10.40
CA ALA A 79 16.26 5.79 9.58
C ALA A 79 14.75 5.80 9.88
N PRO A 80 14.07 6.95 9.72
CA PRO A 80 12.62 7.04 9.92
C PRO A 80 11.89 5.95 9.13
N GLY A 81 10.94 5.28 9.77
CA GLY A 81 10.14 4.23 9.16
C GLY A 81 10.69 2.81 9.27
N TYR A 82 11.80 2.59 9.98
CA TYR A 82 12.35 1.24 10.19
C TYR A 82 12.38 0.85 11.67
N VAL A 83 12.13 -0.43 11.92
CA VAL A 83 12.02 -1.01 13.26
C VAL A 83 13.41 -1.30 13.84
N PRO A 84 13.77 -0.72 15.01
CA PRO A 84 14.99 -1.07 15.74
C PRO A 84 14.97 -2.51 16.25
N PRO A 85 16.14 -3.14 16.53
CA PRO A 85 17.49 -2.57 16.44
C PRO A 85 18.21 -2.84 15.10
N LEU A 86 17.65 -3.70 14.24
CA LEU A 86 18.28 -4.13 12.98
C LEU A 86 17.92 -3.25 11.78
N CYS A 87 16.84 -2.46 11.86
CA CYS A 87 16.38 -1.57 10.78
C CYS A 87 16.13 -2.29 9.44
N VAL A 88 15.67 -3.54 9.51
CA VAL A 88 15.38 -4.38 8.33
C VAL A 88 13.91 -4.23 7.91
N ASN A 89 13.01 -4.23 8.90
CA ASN A 89 11.58 -4.16 8.65
C ASN A 89 11.09 -2.72 8.69
N GLU A 90 10.15 -2.40 7.81
CA GLU A 90 9.39 -1.16 7.84
C GLU A 90 8.50 -1.10 9.10
N CYS A 91 8.08 0.10 9.48
CA CYS A 91 7.14 0.26 10.58
C CYS A 91 5.83 -0.51 10.32
N PRO A 92 5.24 -1.11 11.37
CA PRO A 92 3.97 -1.78 11.22
C PRO A 92 2.86 -0.80 10.79
N MET A 93 1.81 -1.34 10.17
CA MET A 93 0.64 -0.55 9.79
C MET A 93 0.14 0.30 10.97
N SER A 94 -0.40 1.48 10.67
CA SER A 94 -0.81 2.52 11.63
C SER A 94 0.32 3.27 12.36
N THR A 95 1.59 2.96 12.09
CA THR A 95 2.73 3.68 12.72
C THR A 95 3.76 4.15 11.70
N TYR A 96 4.48 5.22 12.04
CA TYR A 96 5.50 5.80 11.17
C TYR A 96 6.58 6.57 11.95
N GLY A 97 7.59 7.05 11.22
CA GLY A 97 8.61 7.94 11.74
C GLY A 97 9.75 7.22 12.50
N ILE A 98 10.52 7.98 13.27
CA ILE A 98 11.67 7.43 14.02
C ILE A 98 11.16 6.43 15.07
N ASN A 99 11.75 5.23 15.08
CA ASN A 99 11.36 4.13 15.98
C ASN A 99 9.88 3.76 15.93
N CYS A 100 9.16 4.10 14.85
CA CYS A 100 7.72 3.87 14.71
C CYS A 100 6.90 4.49 15.86
N ALA A 101 7.38 5.60 16.43
CA ALA A 101 6.78 6.24 17.60
C ALA A 101 5.52 7.04 17.27
N GLN A 102 5.30 7.41 16.01
CA GLN A 102 4.14 8.20 15.58
C GLN A 102 3.06 7.29 15.02
N ARG A 103 1.79 7.70 15.17
CA ARG A 103 0.62 6.97 14.70
C ARG A 103 -0.04 7.68 13.53
N CYS A 104 -0.46 6.92 12.53
CA CYS A 104 -1.26 7.42 11.41
C CYS A 104 -2.56 8.03 11.95
N ASN A 105 -3.08 9.04 11.26
CA ASN A 105 -4.38 9.62 11.60
C ASN A 105 -5.49 8.57 11.39
N VAL A 106 -6.50 8.57 12.26
CA VAL A 106 -7.64 7.64 12.21
C VAL A 106 -8.52 7.87 10.99
N THR A 107 -8.46 9.07 10.41
CA THR A 107 -9.18 9.49 9.21
C THR A 107 -8.47 9.07 7.92
N CYS A 108 -7.30 8.45 8.00
CA CYS A 108 -6.66 7.85 6.85
C CYS A 108 -7.36 6.53 6.49
N THR A 109 -7.50 6.25 5.20
CA THR A 109 -8.17 5.04 4.74
C THR A 109 -7.47 3.80 5.31
N GLY A 110 -8.23 2.96 6.03
CA GLY A 110 -7.68 1.77 6.69
C GLY A 110 -6.68 2.06 7.81
N GLN A 111 -6.63 3.30 8.34
CA GLN A 111 -5.65 3.76 9.32
C GLN A 111 -4.19 3.53 8.85
N SER A 112 -3.98 3.63 7.54
CA SER A 112 -2.69 3.40 6.89
C SER A 112 -2.10 4.71 6.40
N CYS A 113 -0.80 4.87 6.60
CA CYS A 113 -0.04 6.03 6.15
C CYS A 113 1.39 5.61 5.79
N HIS A 114 2.10 6.46 5.06
CA HIS A 114 3.45 6.19 4.61
C HIS A 114 4.39 6.05 5.82
N TYR A 115 5.04 4.89 5.94
CA TYR A 115 5.79 4.47 7.12
C TYR A 115 6.96 5.41 7.50
N GLN A 116 7.50 6.20 6.55
CA GLN A 116 8.57 7.16 6.83
C GLN A 116 8.05 8.55 7.19
N THR A 117 7.00 9.01 6.49
CA THR A 117 6.59 10.43 6.47
C THR A 117 5.28 10.68 7.19
N GLY A 118 4.44 9.66 7.35
CA GLY A 118 3.10 9.76 7.93
C GLY A 118 2.02 10.22 6.95
N VAL A 119 2.37 10.52 5.70
CA VAL A 119 1.43 11.00 4.69
C VAL A 119 0.47 9.88 4.31
N CYS A 120 -0.81 10.18 4.28
CA CYS A 120 -1.86 9.23 3.95
C CYS A 120 -2.07 9.17 2.44
N GLU A 121 -2.14 7.95 1.90
CA GLU A 121 -2.40 7.75 0.46
C GLU A 121 -3.80 8.25 0.07
N SER A 122 -4.77 8.09 0.98
CA SER A 122 -6.12 8.62 0.84
C SER A 122 -6.77 8.81 2.21
N CYS A 123 -7.73 9.73 2.25
CA CYS A 123 -8.57 10.00 3.42
C CYS A 123 -9.91 9.30 3.30
N VAL A 124 -10.54 9.00 4.44
CA VAL A 124 -11.95 8.63 4.47
C VAL A 124 -12.82 9.81 3.98
N PRO A 125 -14.02 9.56 3.44
CA PRO A 125 -14.90 10.62 2.98
C PRO A 125 -15.15 11.68 4.07
N GLY A 126 -15.16 12.96 3.69
CA GLY A 126 -15.31 14.07 4.62
C GLY A 126 -14.00 14.67 5.14
N TRP A 127 -12.85 14.08 4.80
CA TRP A 127 -11.52 14.54 5.21
C TRP A 127 -10.59 14.75 4.01
N LEU A 128 -9.64 15.66 4.16
CA LEU A 128 -8.59 16.01 3.20
C LEU A 128 -7.29 16.42 3.93
N GLY A 129 -6.26 16.70 3.14
CA GLY A 129 -4.92 17.03 3.62
C GLY A 129 -3.98 15.84 3.51
N ASP A 130 -2.67 16.11 3.61
CA ASP A 130 -1.64 15.06 3.48
C ASP A 130 -1.70 14.06 4.64
N PHE A 131 -2.24 14.46 5.80
CA PHE A 131 -2.42 13.63 6.99
C PHE A 131 -3.90 13.43 7.35
N CYS A 132 -4.82 13.75 6.43
CA CYS A 132 -6.27 13.69 6.62
C CYS A 132 -6.74 14.47 7.87
N GLU A 133 -6.09 15.58 8.16
CA GLU A 133 -6.27 16.40 9.36
C GLU A 133 -7.31 17.51 9.19
N LEU A 134 -7.75 17.76 7.95
CA LEU A 134 -8.71 18.80 7.61
C LEU A 134 -10.04 18.17 7.23
N GLU A 135 -11.13 18.65 7.83
CA GLU A 135 -12.47 18.33 7.35
C GLU A 135 -12.75 19.01 6.01
N CYS A 136 -13.68 18.47 5.22
CA CYS A 136 -14.09 19.09 3.96
C CYS A 136 -14.49 20.56 4.14
N PRO A 137 -14.05 21.45 3.24
CA PRO A 137 -14.44 22.85 3.29
C PRO A 137 -15.95 22.98 3.09
N PHE A 138 -16.47 24.10 3.59
CA PHE A 138 -17.89 24.42 3.56
C PHE A 138 -18.51 24.18 2.18
N GLY A 139 -19.62 23.45 2.15
CA GLY A 139 -20.36 23.15 0.93
C GLY A 139 -19.78 22.01 0.08
N THR A 140 -18.75 21.30 0.54
CA THR A 140 -18.19 20.14 -0.15
C THR A 140 -18.27 18.86 0.68
N TYR A 141 -18.24 17.71 0.02
CA TYR A 141 -18.32 16.41 0.68
C TYR A 141 -17.65 15.28 -0.12
N GLY A 142 -17.61 14.10 0.47
CA GLY A 142 -17.18 12.87 -0.19
C GLY A 142 -15.67 12.66 -0.14
N LEU A 143 -15.18 11.75 -0.99
CA LEU A 143 -13.76 11.40 -1.06
C LEU A 143 -12.94 12.56 -1.64
N GLY A 144 -12.03 13.11 -0.85
CA GLY A 144 -11.20 14.25 -1.24
C GLY A 144 -12.00 15.52 -1.52
N CYS A 145 -13.22 15.63 -0.96
CA CYS A 145 -14.07 16.82 -1.01
C CYS A 145 -14.35 17.34 -2.43
N LYS A 146 -14.48 16.41 -3.39
CA LYS A 146 -14.69 16.73 -4.82
C LYS A 146 -16.16 16.97 -5.17
N GLU A 147 -17.07 16.54 -4.31
CA GLU A 147 -18.50 16.71 -4.51
C GLU A 147 -18.98 17.99 -3.83
N SER A 148 -20.00 18.63 -4.42
CA SER A 148 -20.59 19.87 -3.88
C SER A 148 -22.00 19.60 -3.37
N CYS A 149 -22.32 20.18 -2.21
CA CYS A 149 -23.64 20.06 -1.62
C CYS A 149 -24.69 20.81 -2.42
N SER A 150 -25.93 20.35 -2.36
CA SER A 150 -27.04 21.05 -2.99
C SER A 150 -27.30 22.38 -2.28
N ASP A 151 -27.43 23.45 -3.06
CA ASP A 151 -27.89 24.77 -2.56
C ASP A 151 -29.33 24.72 -2.04
N ASN A 152 -30.05 23.64 -2.32
CA ASN A 152 -31.44 23.43 -1.93
C ASN A 152 -31.60 22.67 -0.61
N CYS A 153 -30.50 22.42 0.12
CA CYS A 153 -30.61 22.03 1.52
C CYS A 153 -31.32 23.14 2.31
N GLU A 154 -32.26 22.79 3.20
CA GLU A 154 -32.74 23.75 4.19
C GLU A 154 -31.56 24.26 5.02
N GLY A 155 -31.48 25.57 5.29
CA GLY A 155 -30.32 26.19 5.93
C GLY A 155 -29.16 26.53 4.98
N GLY A 156 -29.28 26.24 3.68
CA GLY A 156 -28.36 26.69 2.63
C GLY A 156 -27.16 25.77 2.38
N LEU A 157 -26.25 26.25 1.50
CA LEU A 157 -25.00 25.58 1.18
C LEU A 157 -24.24 25.22 2.46
N GLY A 158 -23.63 24.04 2.54
CA GLY A 158 -22.89 23.60 3.73
C GLY A 158 -23.75 22.99 4.85
N ASN A 159 -25.09 23.03 4.78
CA ASN A 159 -25.94 22.26 5.68
C ASN A 159 -26.14 20.80 5.26
N CYS A 160 -25.06 20.22 4.76
CA CYS A 160 -24.94 18.85 4.32
C CYS A 160 -23.89 18.12 5.17
N SER A 161 -23.99 16.81 5.21
CA SER A 161 -22.95 15.94 5.75
C SER A 161 -21.72 15.96 4.85
N THR A 162 -20.53 16.17 5.43
CA THR A 162 -19.27 16.19 4.68
C THR A 162 -18.86 14.80 4.19
N THR A 163 -19.43 13.73 4.73
CA THR A 163 -19.07 12.35 4.35
C THR A 163 -19.83 11.88 3.11
N ASP A 164 -21.13 12.16 3.03
CA ASP A 164 -22.04 11.59 2.03
C ASP A 164 -22.94 12.61 1.32
N GLY A 165 -22.91 13.89 1.74
CA GLY A 165 -23.63 14.98 1.09
C GLY A 165 -25.11 15.08 1.44
N VAL A 166 -25.59 14.30 2.41
CA VAL A 166 -26.99 14.33 2.85
C VAL A 166 -27.29 15.65 3.57
N CYS A 167 -28.37 16.35 3.17
CA CYS A 167 -28.80 17.58 3.83
C CYS A 167 -29.33 17.29 5.24
N LYS A 168 -28.78 17.99 6.24
CA LYS A 168 -29.01 17.70 7.67
C LYS A 168 -30.41 18.11 8.14
N GLN A 169 -30.96 19.19 7.58
CA GLN A 169 -32.27 19.74 7.96
C GLN A 169 -33.39 19.44 6.96
N GLY A 170 -33.11 18.70 5.89
CA GLY A 170 -34.09 18.45 4.83
C GLY A 170 -33.91 19.38 3.62
N CYS A 171 -34.97 19.52 2.83
CA CYS A 171 -34.93 20.14 1.51
C CYS A 171 -35.93 21.28 1.38
N LEU A 172 -35.55 22.34 0.66
CA LEU A 172 -36.49 23.37 0.24
C LEU A 172 -37.66 22.76 -0.56
N ALA A 173 -38.81 23.42 -0.50
CA ALA A 173 -40.02 22.96 -1.17
C ALA A 173 -39.79 22.72 -2.66
N GLY A 174 -40.17 21.55 -3.16
CA GLY A 174 -40.00 21.14 -4.56
C GLY A 174 -38.81 20.22 -4.82
N TYR A 175 -37.88 20.09 -3.86
CA TYR A 175 -36.69 19.24 -3.98
C TYR A 175 -36.84 17.92 -3.23
N GLN A 176 -36.19 16.86 -3.75
CA GLN A 176 -36.35 15.52 -3.21
C GLN A 176 -35.20 15.15 -2.24
N PRO A 177 -35.51 14.67 -1.02
CA PRO A 177 -34.51 14.13 -0.09
C PRO A 177 -33.82 12.86 -0.63
N PRO A 178 -32.61 12.53 -0.16
CA PRO A 178 -31.83 13.21 0.89
C PRO A 178 -30.81 14.25 0.36
N PHE A 179 -30.67 14.38 -0.96
CA PHE A 179 -29.67 15.26 -1.60
C PHE A 179 -30.26 16.57 -2.14
N CYS A 180 -31.57 16.79 -1.97
CA CYS A 180 -32.30 17.98 -2.38
C CYS A 180 -32.04 18.36 -3.84
N VAL A 181 -32.22 17.38 -4.73
CA VAL A 181 -32.07 17.53 -6.19
C VAL A 181 -33.44 17.51 -6.88
N ASP A 182 -33.52 18.05 -8.09
CA ASP A 182 -34.73 18.02 -8.91
C ASP A 182 -35.15 16.59 -9.27
N LYS A 183 -36.46 16.38 -9.46
CA LYS A 183 -37.03 15.05 -9.80
C LYS A 183 -36.44 14.42 -11.06
N THR A 184 -36.08 15.22 -12.06
CA THR A 184 -35.43 14.76 -13.30
C THR A 184 -34.00 14.28 -13.08
N HIS A 185 -33.30 14.87 -12.13
CA HIS A 185 -31.93 14.51 -11.76
C HIS A 185 -31.90 13.35 -10.75
N TYR A 186 -32.92 13.27 -9.88
CA TYR A 186 -33.06 12.22 -8.88
C TYR A 186 -33.20 10.82 -9.51
N THR A 187 -33.97 10.69 -10.59
CA THR A 187 -34.10 9.42 -11.32
C THR A 187 -32.77 9.02 -11.96
N TYR A 188 -32.02 9.96 -12.52
CA TYR A 188 -30.68 9.72 -13.07
C TYR A 188 -29.68 9.24 -12.00
N ILE A 189 -29.65 9.85 -10.81
CA ILE A 189 -28.76 9.45 -9.71
C ILE A 189 -29.10 8.03 -9.21
N LEU A 190 -30.39 7.72 -9.02
CA LEU A 190 -30.83 6.39 -8.63
C LEU A 190 -30.47 5.35 -9.69
N TRP A 191 -30.62 5.70 -10.97
CA TRP A 191 -30.29 4.82 -12.09
C TRP A 191 -28.78 4.58 -12.17
N ASN A 192 -27.94 5.61 -12.04
CA ASN A 192 -26.48 5.46 -11.98
C ASN A 192 -26.03 4.63 -10.78
N LYS A 193 -26.56 4.88 -9.56
CA LYS A 193 -26.24 4.05 -8.39
C LYS A 193 -26.66 2.59 -8.56
N PHE A 194 -27.77 2.33 -9.25
CA PHE A 194 -28.20 0.98 -9.62
C PHE A 194 -27.23 0.33 -10.61
N PHE A 195 -26.79 1.06 -11.64
CA PHE A 195 -25.79 0.58 -12.61
C PHE A 195 -24.43 0.34 -11.99
N GLU A 196 -23.96 1.20 -11.08
CA GLU A 196 -22.71 0.99 -10.34
C GLU A 196 -22.78 -0.30 -9.50
N ARG A 197 -23.91 -0.56 -8.80
CA ARG A 197 -24.13 -1.82 -8.09
C ARG A 197 -24.20 -3.04 -9.01
N ILE A 198 -24.78 -2.90 -10.20
CA ILE A 198 -24.79 -3.96 -11.22
C ILE A 198 -23.38 -4.17 -11.75
N ARG A 199 -22.64 -3.10 -12.05
CA ARG A 199 -21.25 -3.12 -12.52
C ARG A 199 -20.40 -3.88 -11.51
N ASP A 200 -20.48 -3.55 -10.22
CA ASP A 200 -19.73 -4.24 -9.17
C ASP A 200 -20.14 -5.72 -9.06
N ARG A 201 -21.44 -6.05 -9.16
CA ARG A 201 -21.89 -7.46 -9.18
C ARG A 201 -21.44 -8.23 -10.41
N ILE A 202 -21.43 -7.62 -11.60
CA ILE A 202 -20.97 -8.23 -12.85
C ILE A 202 -19.44 -8.37 -12.83
N PHE A 203 -18.71 -7.36 -12.32
CA PHE A 203 -17.26 -7.41 -12.11
C PHE A 203 -16.91 -8.56 -11.15
N HIS A 204 -17.61 -8.69 -10.02
CA HIS A 204 -17.40 -9.80 -9.09
C HIS A 204 -17.76 -11.18 -9.68
N LYS A 205 -18.81 -11.28 -10.51
CA LYS A 205 -19.20 -12.56 -11.15
C LYS A 205 -18.33 -12.97 -12.34
N LYS A 206 -17.82 -12.04 -13.14
CA LYS A 206 -17.01 -12.33 -14.35
C LYS A 206 -15.50 -12.22 -14.13
N CYS A 207 -15.01 -11.39 -13.21
CA CYS A 207 -13.58 -11.28 -12.91
C CYS A 207 -13.10 -12.21 -11.78
N GLY A 208 -14.00 -12.98 -11.17
CA GLY A 208 -13.62 -14.07 -10.25
C GLY A 208 -12.83 -15.20 -10.91
N ASN A 209 -12.85 -15.30 -12.25
CA ASN A 209 -12.12 -16.36 -12.99
C ASN A 209 -11.10 -15.86 -14.04
N MET A 210 -10.92 -14.55 -14.21
CA MET A 210 -9.90 -14.00 -15.11
C MET A 210 -9.66 -12.54 -14.70
N LEU A 211 -8.64 -12.23 -13.89
CA LEU A 211 -8.00 -10.90 -13.82
C LEU A 211 -6.81 -10.97 -12.85
N ARG A 212 -5.69 -11.58 -13.27
CA ARG A 212 -4.37 -11.29 -12.68
C ARG A 212 -3.61 -10.20 -13.43
N GLN A 213 -4.07 -9.72 -14.60
CA GLN A 213 -3.26 -8.80 -15.41
C GLN A 213 -4.04 -7.87 -16.35
N ILE A 214 -4.96 -7.02 -15.90
CA ILE A 214 -5.34 -5.83 -16.70
C ILE A 214 -5.64 -4.64 -15.78
N LYS A 215 -4.82 -3.59 -15.91
CA LYS A 215 -5.00 -2.27 -15.30
C LYS A 215 -5.60 -1.35 -16.37
N PHE A 216 -6.61 -0.57 -15.99
CA PHE A 216 -7.29 0.51 -16.75
C PHE A 216 -8.35 0.10 -17.78
N LEU A 217 -9.62 0.22 -17.36
CA LEU A 217 -10.77 0.46 -18.23
C LEU A 217 -11.23 1.90 -17.99
N ARG A 218 -11.18 2.75 -19.03
CA ARG A 218 -11.80 4.08 -19.03
C ARG A 218 -13.13 3.97 -19.79
N LEU A 219 -14.23 4.25 -19.12
CA LEU A 219 -15.56 4.33 -19.72
C LEU A 219 -15.85 5.80 -20.00
N GLU A 220 -16.02 6.19 -21.27
CA GLU A 220 -16.54 7.51 -21.65
C GLU A 220 -17.97 7.39 -22.18
N MET A 221 -18.87 8.24 -21.69
CA MET A 221 -20.27 8.34 -22.13
C MET A 221 -20.39 9.34 -23.29
N SER A 222 -20.86 8.88 -24.46
CA SER A 222 -21.27 9.75 -25.58
C SER A 222 -22.75 10.13 -25.46
N PRO A 223 -23.19 11.32 -25.91
CA PRO A 223 -24.60 11.74 -25.86
C PRO A 223 -25.55 10.92 -26.72
N ARG A 224 -25.03 9.98 -27.52
CA ARG A 224 -25.81 8.91 -28.16
C ARG A 224 -25.61 7.64 -27.35
N ARG A 225 -26.70 7.16 -26.76
CA ARG A 225 -26.79 6.07 -25.76
C ARG A 225 -26.14 4.76 -26.23
N TYR A 226 -24.84 4.60 -26.01
CA TYR A 226 -24.13 3.34 -26.11
C TYR A 226 -22.92 3.30 -25.16
N LEU A 227 -22.71 2.16 -24.51
CA LEU A 227 -21.46 1.80 -23.85
C LEU A 227 -20.52 1.22 -24.93
N THR A 228 -19.47 1.95 -25.28
CA THR A 228 -18.41 1.44 -26.16
C THR A 228 -17.24 0.94 -25.30
N CYS A 229 -16.95 -0.36 -25.36
CA CYS A 229 -15.69 -0.90 -24.85
C CYS A 229 -14.61 -0.65 -25.90
N SER A 230 -13.76 0.36 -25.70
CA SER A 230 -12.58 0.58 -26.54
C SER A 230 -11.34 0.03 -25.82
N PHE A 231 -10.72 -1.00 -26.39
CA PHE A 231 -9.41 -1.46 -25.95
C PHE A 231 -8.33 -0.58 -26.60
N VAL A 232 -7.59 0.20 -25.81
CA VAL A 232 -6.37 0.85 -26.28
C VAL A 232 -5.23 -0.15 -26.11
N VAL A 233 -4.90 -0.88 -27.18
CA VAL A 233 -3.73 -1.76 -27.20
C VAL A 233 -2.52 -0.93 -27.64
N PRO A 234 -1.43 -0.81 -26.87
CA PRO A 234 -0.19 -0.22 -27.37
C PRO A 234 0.32 -1.05 -28.56
N ALA A 235 0.85 -0.38 -29.58
CA ALA A 235 1.06 -0.86 -30.96
C ALA A 235 2.04 -2.05 -31.18
N LYS A 236 2.31 -2.88 -30.18
CA LYS A 236 3.27 -4.00 -30.26
C LYS A 236 2.70 -5.24 -29.60
N VAL A 237 1.76 -5.93 -30.26
CA VAL A 237 1.66 -7.41 -30.38
C VAL A 237 0.51 -7.66 -31.38
N ARG A 238 0.84 -7.86 -32.66
CA ARG A 238 -0.08 -8.54 -33.60
C ARG A 238 0.00 -10.04 -33.32
N ARG A 239 -1.05 -10.61 -32.75
CA ARG A 239 -1.45 -11.99 -33.04
C ARG A 239 -2.96 -12.01 -33.14
N GLU A 240 -3.43 -12.33 -34.34
CA GLU A 240 -4.83 -12.58 -34.66
C GLU A 240 -5.31 -13.79 -33.86
N VAL A 241 -6.38 -13.61 -33.09
CA VAL A 241 -7.15 -14.73 -32.51
C VAL A 241 -8.56 -14.62 -33.09
N PRO A 242 -9.09 -15.65 -33.75
CA PRO A 242 -10.43 -15.60 -34.32
C PRO A 242 -11.45 -15.60 -33.19
N LEU A 243 -12.32 -14.59 -33.17
CA LEU A 243 -13.48 -14.55 -32.28
C LEU A 243 -14.63 -15.28 -32.95
N ASP A 244 -14.92 -16.49 -32.47
CA ASP A 244 -16.09 -17.28 -32.83
C ASP A 244 -17.36 -16.74 -32.14
N ASP A 245 -18.49 -16.85 -32.83
CA ASP A 245 -19.72 -16.05 -32.71
C ASP A 245 -20.56 -16.26 -31.44
N GLN A 246 -20.07 -17.03 -30.46
CA GLN A 246 -20.86 -17.42 -29.28
C GLN A 246 -20.83 -16.41 -28.12
N ASN A 247 -19.92 -15.43 -28.12
CA ASN A 247 -19.84 -14.42 -27.04
C ASN A 247 -20.60 -13.10 -27.32
N CYS A 248 -21.21 -12.95 -28.49
CA CYS A 248 -22.08 -11.80 -28.80
C CYS A 248 -23.53 -12.00 -28.32
N GLY A 249 -23.91 -13.24 -27.98
CA GLY A 249 -25.29 -13.62 -27.67
C GLY A 249 -25.90 -12.98 -26.41
N THR A 250 -25.09 -12.39 -25.52
CA THR A 250 -25.62 -11.78 -24.27
C THR A 250 -25.77 -10.27 -24.33
N ILE A 251 -25.35 -9.59 -25.40
CA ILE A 251 -25.64 -8.15 -25.61
C ILE A 251 -27.06 -7.97 -26.17
N LEU A 252 -27.62 -8.97 -26.86
CA LEU A 252 -29.01 -8.94 -27.34
C LEU A 252 -30.06 -9.09 -26.23
N ALA A 253 -29.70 -9.61 -25.05
CA ALA A 253 -30.64 -9.75 -23.94
C ALA A 253 -31.05 -8.39 -23.32
N ALA A 254 -30.25 -7.33 -23.49
CA ALA A 254 -30.64 -5.98 -23.08
C ALA A 254 -31.65 -5.33 -24.04
N LYS A 255 -31.77 -5.84 -25.28
CA LYS A 255 -32.74 -5.32 -26.27
C LYS A 255 -34.16 -5.85 -26.02
N GLN A 256 -34.31 -6.98 -25.32
CA GLN A 256 -35.61 -7.60 -25.05
C GLN A 256 -36.32 -7.12 -23.77
N ILE A 257 -35.65 -6.38 -22.89
CA ILE A 257 -36.30 -5.82 -21.69
C ILE A 257 -37.13 -4.56 -22.03
N HIS A 258 -36.88 -3.94 -23.19
CA HIS A 258 -37.64 -2.78 -23.64
C HIS A 258 -38.98 -3.12 -24.32
N SER A 259 -39.28 -4.40 -24.56
CA SER A 259 -40.57 -4.87 -25.11
C SER A 259 -41.54 -5.43 -24.06
N ALA A 260 -41.21 -5.31 -22.77
CA ALA A 260 -42.08 -5.78 -21.67
C ALA A 260 -42.66 -4.65 -20.79
N PHE A 261 -42.32 -3.38 -21.07
CA PHE A 261 -42.87 -2.21 -20.35
C PHE A 261 -43.05 -1.00 -21.29
N GLY A 262 -43.66 -1.25 -22.44
CA GLY A 262 -44.26 -0.24 -23.32
C GLY A 262 -45.72 -0.59 -23.55
#